data_AF-A0A5P8AUL9-F1
#
_entry.id   AF-A0A5P8AUL9-F1
#
_cell.length_a   1.000
_cell.length_b   1.000
_cell.length_c   1.000
_cell.angle_alpha   90.00
_cell.angle_beta   90.00
_cell.angle_gamma   90.00
#
_symmetry.space_group_name_H-M   'P 1'
#
loop_
_entity.id
_entity.type
_entity.pdbx_description
1 polymer ?
#
loop_
_entity_poly.entity_id
_entity_poly.type
_entity_poly.pdbx_seq_one_letter_code
_entity_poly.pdbx_strand_id
1 'polypeptide(L)' 'MTTAAAILQTVITKQIVFNELIKAVINRDNADDLVYRYYKNEFTHKDIEYLKKILTLKLKMLRLA' A
#
# COMPACT_ATOMS: atom_id res chain seq x y z
N MET A 1 33.99 -21.49 -0.77
CA MET A 1 33.34 -20.40 -0.01
C MET A 1 32.39 -19.71 -0.98
N THR A 2 31.13 -20.10 -0.99
CA THR A 2 30.10 -19.53 -1.87
C THR A 2 29.51 -18.30 -1.20
N THR A 3 29.77 -17.13 -1.77
CA THR A 3 29.17 -15.87 -1.34
C THR A 3 27.67 -15.91 -1.66
N ALA A 4 26.83 -16.11 -0.64
CA ALA A 4 25.41 -15.84 -0.76
C ALA A 4 25.27 -14.34 -1.04
N ALA A 5 24.83 -13.99 -2.25
CA ALA A 5 24.40 -12.63 -2.54
C ALA A 5 23.31 -12.27 -1.53
N ALA A 6 23.60 -11.32 -0.65
CA ALA A 6 22.61 -10.80 0.28
C ALA A 6 21.50 -10.18 -0.57
N ILE A 7 20.37 -10.90 -0.69
CA ILE A 7 19.14 -10.31 -1.21
C ILE A 7 18.79 -9.23 -0.19
N LEU A 8 18.93 -7.96 -0.58
CA LEU A 8 18.41 -6.84 0.20
C LEU A 8 16.89 -7.05 0.32
N GLN A 9 16.46 -7.69 1.40
CA GLN A 9 15.05 -7.83 1.69
C GLN A 9 14.54 -6.43 2.03
N THR A 10 13.79 -5.83 1.11
CA THR A 10 13.16 -4.53 1.36
C THR A 10 12.28 -4.65 2.59
N VAL A 11 12.64 -3.95 3.66
CA VAL A 11 11.81 -3.84 4.85
C VAL A 11 10.71 -2.84 4.54
N ILE A 12 9.47 -3.34 4.40
CA ILE A 12 8.30 -2.48 4.21
C ILE A 12 7.93 -1.86 5.56
N THR A 13 8.29 -0.60 5.74
CA THR A 13 7.97 0.16 6.96
C THR A 13 6.55 0.73 6.89
N LYS A 14 5.96 1.04 8.05
CA LYS A 14 4.65 1.73 8.12
C LYS A 14 4.62 3.03 7.31
N GLN A 15 5.71 3.79 7.35
CA GLN A 15 5.83 5.05 6.62
C GLN A 15 5.82 4.84 5.11
N ILE A 16 6.45 3.77 4.60
CA ILE A 16 6.39 3.42 3.18
C ILE A 16 4.94 3.13 2.76
N VAL A 17 4.24 2.26 3.50
CA VAL A 17 2.85 1.91 3.20
C VAL A 17 1.97 3.15 3.24
N PHE A 18 2.09 3.96 4.29
CA PHE A 18 1.35 5.21 4.42
C PHE A 18 1.56 6.14 3.23
N ASN A 19 2.82 6.39 2.85
CA ASN A 19 3.14 7.28 1.73
C ASN A 19 2.56 6.77 0.41
N GLU A 20 2.57 5.47 0.17
CA GLU A 20 1.96 4.88 -1.04
C GLU A 20 0.42 5.04 -1.04
N LEU A 21 -0.24 4.92 0.11
CA LEU A 21 -1.68 5.16 0.21
C LEU A 21 -2.02 6.65 -0.02
N ILE A 22 -1.23 7.58 0.50
CA ILE A 22 -1.40 9.01 0.23
C ILE A 22 -1.21 9.33 -1.25
N LYS A 23 -0.21 8.73 -1.92
CA LYS A 23 -0.03 8.86 -3.38
C LYS A 23 -1.22 8.30 -4.16
N ALA A 24 -1.93 7.31 -3.62
CA ALA A 24 -3.18 6.80 -4.19
C ALA A 24 -4.39 7.71 -3.91
N VAL A 25 -4.17 8.90 -3.34
CA VAL A 25 -5.21 9.89 -3.00
C VAL A 25 -6.18 9.36 -1.93
N ILE A 26 -5.71 8.46 -1.06
CA ILE A 26 -6.45 8.01 0.11
C ILE A 26 -6.31 9.08 1.20
N ASN A 27 -7.42 9.42 1.85
CA ASN A 27 -7.40 10.37 2.96
C ASN A 27 -6.48 9.87 4.09
N ARG A 28 -5.82 10.81 4.78
CA ARG A 28 -4.84 10.56 5.83
C ARG A 28 -5.34 9.62 6.93
N ASP A 29 -6.55 9.86 7.44
CA ASP A 29 -7.11 9.08 8.55
C ASP A 29 -7.36 7.64 8.10
N ASN A 30 -7.92 7.46 6.90
CA ASN A 30 -8.10 6.13 6.31
C ASN A 30 -6.76 5.43 6.01
N ALA A 31 -5.73 6.19 5.62
CA ALA A 31 -4.41 5.65 5.36
C ALA A 31 -3.73 5.17 6.65
N ASP A 32 -3.81 5.94 7.74
CA ASP A 32 -3.30 5.53 9.05
C ASP A 32 -3.99 4.25 9.55
N ASP A 33 -5.31 4.18 9.40
CA ASP A 33 -6.13 3.04 9.82
C ASP A 33 -5.78 1.76 9.03
N LEU A 34 -5.60 1.90 7.71
CA LEU A 34 -5.15 0.81 6.84
C LEU A 34 -3.71 0.38 7.18
N VAL A 35 -2.79 1.32 7.41
CA VAL A 35 -1.40 0.99 7.78
C VAL A 35 -1.35 0.23 9.10
N TYR A 36 -2.18 0.62 10.08
CA TYR A 36 -2.31 -0.10 11.33
C TYR A 36 -2.75 -1.55 11.09
N ARG A 37 -3.86 -1.75 10.35
CA ARG A 37 -4.37 -3.10 10.01
C ARG A 37 -3.35 -3.93 9.24
N TYR A 38 -2.65 -3.32 8.27
CA TYR A 38 -1.63 -4.00 7.47
C TYR A 38 -0.52 -4.57 8.36
N TYR A 39 0.01 -3.74 9.26
CA TYR A 39 1.14 -4.13 10.11
C TYR A 39 0.75 -5.15 11.19
N LYS A 40 -0.51 -5.18 11.58
CA LYS A 40 -1.06 -6.18 12.51
C LYS A 40 -1.49 -7.48 11.82
N ASN A 41 -1.37 -7.59 10.50
CA ASN A 41 -1.92 -8.68 9.69
C ASN A 41 -3.45 -8.82 9.83
N GLU A 42 -4.12 -7.68 10.02
CA GLU A 42 -5.57 -7.56 10.20
C GLU A 42 -6.27 -7.02 8.93
N PHE A 43 -5.58 -7.05 7.79
CA PHE A 43 -6.15 -6.63 6.52
C PHE A 43 -7.32 -7.54 6.12
N THR A 44 -8.49 -6.95 5.89
CA THR A 44 -9.68 -7.70 5.51
C THR A 44 -9.85 -7.75 4.00
N HIS A 45 -10.70 -8.65 3.51
CA HIS A 45 -11.08 -8.67 2.09
C HIS A 45 -11.71 -7.33 1.64
N LYS A 46 -12.46 -6.66 2.54
CA LYS A 46 -13.06 -5.35 2.26
C LYS A 46 -12.01 -4.26 2.07
N ASP A 47 -10.92 -4.29 2.86
CA ASP A 47 -9.80 -3.35 2.70
C ASP A 47 -9.13 -3.51 1.33
N ILE A 48 -8.91 -4.76 0.89
CA ILE A 48 -8.33 -5.07 -0.41
C ILE A 48 -9.24 -4.57 -1.55
N GLU A 49 -10.53 -4.86 -1.47
CA GLU A 49 -11.51 -4.41 -2.49
C GLU A 49 -11.60 -2.87 -2.54
N TYR A 50 -11.53 -2.20 -1.39
CA TYR A 50 -11.46 -0.74 -1.32
C TYR A 50 -10.22 -0.19 -2.04
N LEU A 51 -9.03 -0.76 -1.78
CA LEU A 51 -7.80 -0.34 -2.47
C LEU A 51 -7.87 -0.59 -3.97
N LYS A 52 -8.38 -1.73 -4.41
CA LYS A 52 -8.57 -2.04 -5.84
C LYS A 52 -9.50 -1.03 -6.52
N LYS A 53 -10.60 -0.65 -5.87
CA LYS A 53 -11.54 0.35 -6.39
C LYS A 53 -10.84 1.69 -6.57
N ILE A 54 -10.08 2.16 -5.59
CA ILE A 54 -9.35 3.43 -5.67
C ILE A 54 -8.31 3.41 -6.79
N LEU A 55 -7.52 2.35 -6.88
CA LEU A 55 -6.52 2.22 -7.95
C LEU A 55 -7.17 2.22 -9.33
N THR A 56 -8.30 1.52 -9.49
CA THR A 56 -9.07 1.50 -10.74
C THR A 56 -9.58 2.89 -11.11
N LEU A 57 -10.09 3.67 -10.15
CA LEU A 57 -10.53 5.04 -10.38
C LEU A 57 -9.37 5.94 -10.80
N LYS A 58 -8.23 5.86 -10.11
CA LYS A 58 -7.02 6.63 -10.44
C LYS A 58 -6.53 6.32 -11.86
N LEU A 59 -6.51 5.03 -12.24
CA LEU A 59 -6.13 4.62 -13.60
C LEU A 59 -7.11 5.12 -14.65
N LYS A 60 -8.42 5.13 -14.36
CA LYS A 60 -9.43 5.72 -15.26
C LYS A 60 -9.22 7.22 -15.44
N MET A 61 -8.95 7.96 -14.37
CA MET A 61 -8.66 9.40 -14.44
C MET A 61 -7.43 9.69 -15.30
N LEU A 62 -6.36 8.90 -15.16
CA LEU A 62 -5.15 9.03 -15.98
C LEU A 62 -5.38 8.75 -17.47
N ARG A 63 -6.35 7.92 -17.83
CA ARG A 63 -6.69 7.62 -19.23
C ARG A 63 -7.63 8.65 -19.86
N LEU A 64 -8.27 9.49 -19.05
CA LEU A 64 -9.25 10.49 -19.47
C LEU A 64 -8.70 11.93 -19.42
N ALA A 65 -7.50 12.11 -18.89
CA ALA A 65 -6.74 13.36 -18.89
C ALA A 65 -5.78 13.40 -20.09
#